data_AF-A0A961ZV67-F1
#
_entry.id   AF-A0A961ZV67-F1
#
_cell.length_a   1.000
_cell.length_b   1.000
_cell.length_c   1.000
_cell.angle_alpha   90.00
_cell.angle_beta   90.00
_cell.angle_gamma   90.00
#
_symmetry.space_group_name_H-M   'P 1'
#
loop_
_entity.id
_entity.type
_entity.pdbx_description
1 polymer ?
#
loop_
_entity_poly.entity_id
_entity_poly.type
_entity_poly.pdbx_seq_one_letter_code
_entity_poly.pdbx_strand_id
1 'polypeptide(L)'
;MGQVQARVRDAAAADGLRARLELTRLDQESGDRLRGMRPMIEAEARIALSAFFERLQNTPEIASLFTSGRQIDRLEELEVAHWSILADGRFDGLYADRSIILGEVRQRIGLDAGWSIGGHALVLERVIRRLVDENPSGLFRIFARQAERNQLADRLVDVVKAALIDIDMQVTHRLGEQARTFSKQREAEIVQERALVESTLGAALAQLAEGDLSVRIEPEAIEPHRQAADNFNRAVSRLEDLVTGAAASLAEAERLAARLSDDIEAVRVEIERQGTSVDEEHDGLAAIAERMRVTAGAALKAENLIAEARKSAEAGDRVVADAIDAMAGVENSAEQIGKIISVIEEIAFQTNL
;
A
#
# COMPACT_ATOMS: atom_id res chain seq x y z
N MET A 1 47.29 39.29 -36.50
CA MET A 1 46.27 39.82 -35.57
C MET A 1 45.19 38.77 -35.41
N GLY A 2 45.32 37.89 -34.42
CA GLY A 2 44.26 36.95 -34.04
C GLY A 2 43.70 37.39 -32.70
N GLN A 3 42.49 37.95 -32.69
CA GLN A 3 41.77 38.22 -31.45
C GLN A 3 41.43 36.88 -30.80
N VAL A 4 42.14 36.54 -29.73
CA VAL A 4 41.67 35.52 -28.78
C VAL A 4 40.47 36.15 -28.07
N GLN A 5 39.26 35.86 -28.57
CA GLN A 5 38.05 36.07 -27.79
C GLN A 5 38.18 35.18 -26.56
N ALA A 6 38.56 35.77 -25.43
CA ALA A 6 38.44 35.13 -24.13
C ALA A 6 36.95 34.80 -23.96
N ARG A 7 36.59 33.54 -24.16
CA ARG A 7 35.24 33.05 -23.89
C ARG A 7 35.00 33.28 -22.40
N VAL A 8 34.03 34.13 -22.08
CA VAL A 8 33.48 34.29 -20.74
C VAL A 8 33.11 32.90 -20.23
N ARG A 9 33.73 32.47 -19.13
CA ARG A 9 33.58 31.11 -18.59
C ARG A 9 32.17 30.89 -18.04
N ASP A 10 31.52 31.96 -17.58
CA ASP A 10 30.14 31.94 -17.09
C ASP A 10 29.35 33.17 -17.59
N ALA A 11 28.50 32.97 -18.60
CA ALA A 11 27.64 34.02 -19.15
C ALA A 11 26.67 34.59 -18.09
N ALA A 12 26.22 33.76 -17.14
CA ALA A 12 25.33 34.20 -16.07
C ALA A 12 26.05 35.13 -15.07
N ALA A 13 27.36 34.91 -14.85
CA ALA A 13 28.18 35.79 -14.02
C ALA A 13 28.34 37.18 -14.67
N ALA A 14 28.59 37.23 -15.98
CA ALA A 14 28.74 38.50 -16.70
C ALA A 14 27.41 39.29 -16.74
N ASP A 15 26.28 38.62 -16.95
CA ASP A 15 24.96 39.26 -16.90
C ASP A 15 24.60 39.72 -15.49
N GLY A 16 24.92 38.91 -14.48
CA GLY A 16 24.76 39.26 -13.07
C GLY A 16 25.61 40.47 -12.66
N LEU A 17 26.84 40.60 -13.18
CA LEU A 17 27.68 41.77 -12.96
C LEU A 17 27.08 43.02 -13.60
N ARG A 18 26.62 42.94 -14.86
CA ARG A 18 25.99 44.06 -15.57
C ARG A 18 24.81 44.63 -14.80
N ALA A 19 23.90 43.77 -14.32
CA ALA A 19 22.74 44.19 -13.55
C ALA A 19 23.11 44.94 -12.25
N ARG A 20 24.20 44.53 -11.58
CA ARG A 20 24.70 45.20 -10.36
C ARG A 20 25.29 46.57 -10.66
N LEU A 21 26.08 46.69 -11.74
CA LEU A 21 26.66 47.97 -12.16
C LEU A 21 25.57 48.99 -12.50
N GLU A 22 24.53 48.57 -13.22
CA GLU A 22 23.36 49.39 -13.53
C GLU A 22 22.62 49.85 -12.27
N LEU A 23 22.34 48.93 -11.34
CA LEU A 23 21.63 49.22 -10.10
C LEU A 23 22.41 50.20 -9.20
N THR A 24 23.72 49.99 -9.08
CA THR A 24 24.60 50.79 -8.21
C THR A 24 25.07 52.09 -8.86
N ARG A 25 24.81 52.28 -10.16
CA ARG A 25 25.34 53.38 -10.97
C ARG A 25 26.87 53.47 -10.88
N LEU A 26 27.54 52.32 -10.97
CA LEU A 26 28.98 52.27 -11.12
C LEU A 26 29.27 52.25 -12.63
N ASP A 27 29.27 53.44 -13.22
CA ASP A 27 29.37 53.64 -14.66
C ASP A 27 30.82 53.85 -15.13
N GLN A 28 30.98 54.26 -16.38
CA GLN A 28 32.29 54.51 -16.98
C GLN A 28 33.05 55.64 -16.27
N GLU A 29 32.37 56.68 -15.78
CA GLU A 29 33.04 57.77 -15.05
C GLU A 29 33.57 57.29 -13.69
N SER A 30 32.79 56.46 -12.99
CA SER A 30 33.26 55.77 -11.79
C SER A 30 34.48 54.89 -12.08
N GLY A 31 34.45 54.14 -13.19
CA GLY A 31 35.58 53.32 -13.64
C GLY A 31 36.83 54.14 -13.94
N ASP A 32 36.68 55.30 -14.57
CA ASP A 32 37.79 56.22 -14.86
C ASP A 32 38.36 56.85 -13.58
N ARG A 33 37.51 57.20 -12.59
CA ARG A 33 37.96 57.68 -11.28
C ARG A 33 38.72 56.60 -10.52
N LEU A 34 38.23 55.36 -10.50
CA LEU A 34 38.94 54.22 -9.91
C LEU A 34 40.32 54.02 -10.55
N ARG A 35 40.39 54.05 -11.89
CA ARG A 35 41.64 53.92 -12.63
C ARG A 35 42.65 55.02 -12.29
N GLY A 36 42.17 56.25 -12.06
CA GLY A 36 43.01 57.36 -11.59
C GLY A 36 43.60 57.14 -10.19
N MET A 37 42.91 56.37 -9.33
CA MET A 37 43.35 56.05 -7.97
C MET A 37 44.16 54.75 -7.88
N ARG A 38 44.31 54.01 -8.98
CA ARG A 38 44.90 52.67 -9.01
C ARG A 38 46.26 52.54 -8.33
N PRO A 39 47.27 53.41 -8.57
CA PRO A 39 48.57 53.28 -7.89
C PRO A 39 48.47 53.39 -6.37
N MET A 40 47.58 54.25 -5.87
CA MET A 40 47.34 54.42 -4.44
C MET A 40 46.60 53.20 -3.86
N ILE A 41 45.53 52.75 -4.53
CA ILE A 41 44.76 51.57 -4.10
C ILE A 41 45.66 50.34 -4.03
N GLU A 42 46.52 50.11 -5.03
CA GLU A 42 47.47 48.99 -5.04
C GLU A 42 48.48 49.05 -3.89
N ALA A 43 49.03 50.23 -3.62
CA ALA A 43 49.98 50.42 -2.52
C ALA A 43 49.31 50.16 -1.17
N GLU A 44 48.13 50.75 -0.95
CA GLU A 44 47.40 50.58 0.30
C GLU A 44 46.86 49.16 0.50
N ALA A 45 46.42 48.50 -0.59
CA ALA A 45 45.98 47.11 -0.59
C ALA A 45 47.12 46.15 -0.24
N ARG A 46 48.32 46.34 -0.81
CA ARG A 46 49.50 45.53 -0.49
C ARG A 46 49.79 45.56 1.00
N ILE A 47 49.89 46.75 1.60
CA ILE A 47 50.21 46.88 3.02
C ILE A 47 49.08 46.32 3.90
N ALA A 48 47.80 46.54 3.56
CA ALA A 48 46.68 45.97 4.31
C ALA A 48 46.67 44.44 4.25
N LEU A 49 46.84 43.88 3.06
CA LEU A 49 46.78 42.43 2.85
C LEU A 49 48.00 41.73 3.44
N SER A 50 49.22 42.27 3.33
CA SER A 50 50.38 41.68 4.01
C SER A 50 50.18 41.58 5.53
N ALA A 51 49.67 42.65 6.15
CA ALA A 51 49.36 42.62 7.59
C ALA A 51 48.20 41.66 7.93
N PHE A 52 47.22 41.52 7.02
CA PHE A 52 46.12 40.57 7.18
C PHE A 52 46.59 39.11 7.09
N PHE A 53 47.37 38.78 6.05
CA PHE A 53 47.89 37.44 5.84
C PHE A 53 48.90 37.03 6.91
N GLU A 54 49.72 37.95 7.41
CA GLU A 54 50.56 37.72 8.60
C GLU A 54 49.71 37.31 9.81
N ARG A 55 48.55 37.94 10.05
CA ARG A 55 47.64 37.54 11.12
C ARG A 55 47.01 36.17 10.87
N LEU A 56 46.63 35.86 9.63
CA LEU A 56 46.11 34.53 9.28
C LEU A 56 47.14 33.43 9.51
N GLN A 57 48.40 33.65 9.14
CA GLN A 57 49.51 32.73 9.41
C GLN A 57 49.74 32.49 10.89
N ASN A 58 49.55 33.53 11.71
CA ASN A 58 49.72 33.46 13.17
C ASN A 58 48.46 32.97 13.91
N THR A 59 47.39 32.63 13.20
CA THR A 59 46.15 32.08 13.79
C THR A 59 46.11 30.57 13.55
N PRO A 60 46.37 29.71 14.57
CA PRO A 60 46.60 28.27 14.36
C PRO A 60 45.48 27.54 13.60
N GLU A 61 44.22 27.87 13.90
CA GLU A 61 43.05 27.29 13.24
C GLU A 61 43.01 27.59 11.74
N ILE A 62 43.40 28.81 11.35
CA ILE A 62 43.40 29.23 9.95
C ILE A 62 44.66 28.76 9.22
N ALA A 63 45.83 28.86 9.86
CA ALA A 63 47.07 28.35 9.31
C ALA A 63 46.98 26.86 8.94
N SER A 64 46.19 26.08 9.69
CA SER A 64 45.94 24.66 9.44
C SER A 64 45.19 24.38 8.13
N LEU A 65 44.47 25.37 7.57
CA LEU A 65 43.79 25.25 6.27
C LEU A 65 44.78 25.25 5.10
N PHE A 66 46.00 25.77 5.31
CA PHE A 66 47.03 25.86 4.29
C PHE A 66 47.99 24.67 4.38
N THR A 67 48.29 24.09 3.23
CA THR A 67 49.25 22.98 3.11
C THR A 67 50.70 23.40 3.27
N SER A 68 51.03 24.67 3.02
CA SER A 68 52.38 25.22 3.16
C SER A 68 52.39 26.75 3.20
N GLY A 69 53.46 27.35 3.74
CA GLY A 69 53.71 28.79 3.69
C GLY A 69 53.65 29.38 2.26
N ARG A 70 54.19 28.65 1.28
CA ARG A 70 54.12 29.07 -0.14
C ARG A 70 52.68 29.19 -0.67
N GLN A 71 51.72 28.45 -0.12
CA GLN A 71 50.33 28.52 -0.56
C GLN A 71 49.65 29.80 -0.08
N ILE A 72 49.95 30.23 1.15
CA ILE A 72 49.42 31.47 1.70
C ILE A 72 50.06 32.70 1.05
N ASP A 73 51.38 32.67 0.81
CA ASP A 73 52.08 33.75 0.08
C ASP A 73 51.50 33.92 -1.33
N ARG A 74 51.22 32.82 -2.03
CA ARG A 74 50.60 32.86 -3.36
C ARG A 74 49.17 33.40 -3.31
N LEU A 75 48.40 33.07 -2.28
CA LEU A 75 47.06 33.62 -2.12
C LEU A 75 47.11 35.13 -1.85
N GLU A 76 48.05 35.59 -1.02
CA GLU A 76 48.31 37.02 -0.80
C GLU A 76 48.63 37.74 -2.11
N GLU A 77 49.55 37.21 -2.91
CA GLU A 77 49.90 37.80 -4.21
C GLU A 77 48.68 37.91 -5.15
N LEU A 78 47.82 36.89 -5.17
CA LEU A 78 46.60 36.88 -5.97
C LEU A 78 45.59 37.91 -5.48
N GLU A 79 45.39 38.05 -4.17
CA GLU A 79 44.50 39.07 -3.59
C GLU A 79 45.01 40.49 -3.89
N VAL A 80 46.31 40.74 -3.73
CA VAL A 80 46.91 42.05 -4.05
C VAL A 80 46.78 42.36 -5.54
N ALA A 81 47.03 41.38 -6.41
CA ALA A 81 46.85 41.54 -7.85
C ALA A 81 45.38 41.77 -8.23
N HIS A 82 44.44 41.19 -7.50
CA HIS A 82 43.01 41.39 -7.73
C HIS A 82 42.57 42.83 -7.42
N TRP A 83 43.12 43.46 -6.37
CA TRP A 83 42.87 44.88 -6.12
C TRP A 83 43.35 45.81 -7.25
N SER A 84 44.44 45.44 -7.94
CA SER A 84 44.89 46.12 -9.16
C SER A 84 43.87 46.00 -10.30
N ILE A 85 43.24 44.83 -10.44
CA ILE A 85 42.21 44.55 -11.44
C ILE A 85 40.92 45.32 -11.13
N LEU A 86 40.47 45.33 -9.87
CA LEU A 86 39.33 46.11 -9.40
C LEU A 86 39.56 47.61 -9.62
N ALA A 87 40.75 48.10 -9.28
CA ALA A 87 41.10 49.51 -9.46
C ALA A 87 41.29 49.91 -10.93
N ASP A 88 41.41 48.98 -11.88
CA ASP A 88 41.42 49.31 -13.32
C ASP A 88 40.07 49.87 -13.80
N GLY A 89 39.00 49.63 -13.04
CA GLY A 89 37.65 50.16 -13.28
C GLY A 89 36.97 49.57 -14.51
N ARG A 90 37.49 48.46 -15.05
CA ARG A 90 36.92 47.75 -16.20
C ARG A 90 36.12 46.55 -15.71
N PHE A 91 34.83 46.75 -15.50
CA PHE A 91 33.91 45.70 -15.01
C PHE A 91 33.27 44.94 -16.18
N ASP A 92 34.06 44.13 -16.87
CA ASP A 92 33.62 43.30 -17.99
C ASP A 92 33.51 41.80 -17.62
N GLY A 93 33.22 40.94 -18.60
CA GLY A 93 33.15 39.49 -18.37
C GLY A 93 34.48 38.89 -17.91
N LEU A 94 35.61 39.46 -18.31
CA LEU A 94 36.94 39.00 -17.88
C LEU A 94 37.18 39.35 -16.40
N TYR A 95 36.71 40.51 -15.95
CA TYR A 95 36.69 40.87 -14.53
C TYR A 95 35.85 39.86 -13.72
N ALA A 96 34.63 39.56 -14.19
CA ALA A 96 33.74 38.60 -13.54
C ALA A 96 34.40 37.24 -13.37
N ASP A 97 34.99 36.69 -14.45
CA ASP A 97 35.66 35.40 -14.43
C ASP A 97 36.84 35.38 -13.44
N ARG A 98 37.65 36.44 -13.40
CA ARG A 98 38.82 36.52 -12.50
C ARG A 98 38.42 36.58 -11.04
N SER A 99 37.40 37.38 -10.71
CA SER A 99 36.89 37.49 -9.35
C SER A 99 36.29 36.17 -8.87
N ILE A 100 35.54 35.48 -9.74
CA ILE A 100 35.03 34.13 -9.45
C ILE A 100 36.17 33.14 -9.22
N ILE A 101 37.18 33.11 -10.08
CA ILE A 101 38.34 32.22 -9.93
C ILE A 101 39.05 32.44 -8.59
N LEU A 102 39.22 33.69 -8.16
CA LEU A 102 39.80 34.00 -6.85
C LEU A 102 38.94 33.46 -5.70
N GLY A 103 37.63 33.64 -5.79
CA GLY A 103 36.67 33.06 -4.85
C GLY A 103 36.73 31.53 -4.80
N GLU A 104 36.85 30.86 -5.95
CA GLU A 104 37.03 29.41 -6.04
C GLU A 104 38.34 28.94 -5.39
N VAL A 105 39.44 29.68 -5.59
CA VAL A 105 40.73 29.36 -4.97
C VAL A 105 40.63 29.40 -3.45
N ARG A 106 40.00 30.45 -2.88
CA ARG A 106 39.72 30.53 -1.43
C ARG A 106 38.84 29.39 -0.94
N GLN A 107 37.79 29.06 -1.68
CA GLN A 107 36.89 27.97 -1.33
C GLN A 107 37.61 26.61 -1.30
N ARG A 108 38.52 26.34 -2.25
CA ARG A 108 39.32 25.10 -2.27
C ARG A 108 40.28 24.98 -1.09
N ILE A 109 40.75 26.11 -0.56
CA ILE A 109 41.55 26.16 0.67
C ILE A 109 40.69 25.94 1.92
N GLY A 110 39.36 26.11 1.80
CA GLY A 110 38.44 26.07 2.94
C GLY A 110 38.35 27.40 3.69
N LEU A 111 38.84 28.49 3.10
CA LEU A 111 38.73 29.81 3.70
C LEU A 111 37.29 30.31 3.62
N ASP A 112 36.71 30.64 4.78
CA ASP A 112 35.35 31.17 4.86
C ASP A 112 35.21 32.55 4.20
N ALA A 113 34.02 32.86 3.67
CA ALA A 113 33.74 34.13 3.01
C ALA A 113 33.93 35.34 3.94
N GLY A 114 33.72 35.18 5.25
CA GLY A 114 33.97 36.22 6.25
C GLY A 114 35.40 36.76 6.24
N TRP A 115 36.40 35.90 5.97
CA TRP A 115 37.79 36.33 5.88
C TRP A 115 38.06 37.20 4.67
N SER A 116 37.42 36.91 3.53
CA SER A 116 37.48 37.78 2.35
C SER A 116 36.89 39.15 2.65
N ILE A 117 35.73 39.19 3.30
CA ILE A 117 35.06 40.45 3.68
C ILE A 117 35.96 41.24 4.65
N GLY A 118 36.60 40.57 5.61
CA GLY A 118 37.58 41.17 6.52
C GLY A 118 38.79 41.77 5.79
N GLY A 119 39.37 41.04 4.84
CA GLY A 119 40.45 41.55 3.99
C GLY A 119 40.04 42.81 3.22
N HIS A 120 38.84 42.80 2.62
CA HIS A 120 38.31 43.98 1.93
C HIS A 120 38.07 45.17 2.86
N ALA A 121 37.56 44.93 4.08
CA ALA A 121 37.35 45.98 5.07
C ALA A 121 38.68 46.66 5.47
N LEU A 122 39.76 45.89 5.64
CA LEU A 122 41.08 46.42 5.97
C LEU A 122 41.68 47.24 4.83
N VAL A 123 41.52 46.79 3.58
CA VAL A 123 41.96 47.57 2.41
C VAL A 123 41.15 48.86 2.29
N LEU A 124 39.82 48.78 2.40
CA LEU A 124 38.94 49.95 2.39
C LEU A 124 39.32 50.95 3.48
N GLU A 125 39.59 50.50 4.71
CA GLU A 125 40.02 51.38 5.79
C GLU A 125 41.25 52.20 5.38
N ARG A 126 42.29 51.55 4.85
CA ARG A 126 43.55 52.22 4.50
C ARG A 126 43.38 53.15 3.30
N VAL A 127 42.66 52.72 2.27
CA VAL A 127 42.34 53.55 1.10
C VAL A 127 41.53 54.79 1.49
N ILE A 128 40.50 54.62 2.34
CA ILE A 128 39.66 55.73 2.80
C ILE A 128 40.49 56.73 3.62
N ARG A 129 41.31 56.25 4.57
CA ARG A 129 42.21 57.13 5.35
C ARG A 129 43.16 57.89 4.43
N ARG A 130 43.77 57.21 3.47
CA ARG A 130 44.69 57.82 2.50
C ARG A 130 44.03 58.90 1.64
N LEU A 131 42.81 58.65 1.15
CA LEU A 131 42.04 59.64 0.38
C LEU A 131 41.68 60.88 1.20
N VAL A 132 41.41 60.71 2.49
CA VAL A 132 41.14 61.82 3.41
C VAL A 132 42.41 62.62 3.70
N ASP A 133 43.55 61.94 3.92
CA ASP A 133 44.83 62.56 4.25
C ASP A 133 45.49 63.30 3.07
N GLU A 134 45.29 62.82 1.84
CA GLU A 134 45.75 63.50 0.62
C GLU A 134 45.00 64.80 0.32
N ASN A 135 43.91 65.09 1.05
CA ASN A 135 43.16 66.32 0.95
C ASN A 135 43.59 67.29 2.07
N PRO A 136 44.36 68.36 1.79
CA PRO A 136 45.13 69.08 2.80
C PRO A 136 44.29 69.67 3.94
N SER A 137 44.58 69.22 5.16
CA SER A 137 43.90 69.55 6.42
C SER A 137 44.54 70.75 7.15
N GLY A 138 44.67 71.89 6.49
CA GLY A 138 45.16 73.15 7.09
C GLY A 138 44.08 74.21 7.28
N LEU A 139 44.47 75.41 7.79
CA LEU A 139 43.63 76.62 7.95
C LEU A 139 42.74 76.96 6.73
N PHE A 140 43.07 76.41 5.56
CA PHE A 140 42.35 76.49 4.30
C PHE A 140 41.01 75.70 4.23
N ARG A 141 40.63 74.89 5.23
CA ARG A 141 39.33 74.18 5.23
C ARG A 141 38.10 75.11 5.20
N ILE A 142 38.27 76.36 5.66
CA ILE A 142 37.22 77.40 5.60
C ILE A 142 37.00 77.88 4.15
N PHE A 143 37.99 77.68 3.27
CA PHE A 143 37.97 78.05 1.85
C PHE A 143 37.93 76.85 0.89
N ALA A 144 37.96 75.61 1.40
CA ALA A 144 37.84 74.41 0.58
C ALA A 144 36.56 74.49 -0.25
N ARG A 145 36.71 74.47 -1.57
CA ARG A 145 35.59 74.67 -2.48
C ARG A 145 34.68 73.45 -2.39
N GLN A 146 33.35 73.67 -2.42
CA GLN A 146 32.34 72.60 -2.44
C GLN A 146 32.65 71.51 -3.48
N ALA A 147 33.29 71.87 -4.59
CA ALA A 147 33.76 70.96 -5.62
C ALA A 147 34.80 69.92 -5.14
N GLU A 148 35.77 70.30 -4.31
CA GLU A 148 36.82 69.38 -3.80
C GLU A 148 36.24 68.36 -2.81
N ARG A 149 35.27 68.81 -2.01
CA ARG A 149 34.51 67.92 -1.11
C ARG A 149 33.68 66.90 -1.88
N ASN A 150 33.04 67.34 -2.96
CA ASN A 150 32.26 66.44 -3.82
C ASN A 150 33.18 65.42 -4.52
N GLN A 151 34.34 65.84 -5.03
CA GLN A 151 35.30 64.92 -5.66
C GLN A 151 35.83 63.86 -4.69
N LEU A 152 36.13 64.23 -3.44
CA LEU A 152 36.51 63.26 -2.42
C LEU A 152 35.36 62.28 -2.13
N ALA A 153 34.13 62.79 -2.01
CA ALA A 153 32.95 61.95 -1.79
C ALA A 153 32.74 60.96 -2.94
N ASP A 154 32.86 61.39 -4.20
CA ASP A 154 32.69 60.52 -5.37
C ASP A 154 33.74 59.40 -5.39
N ARG A 155 35.01 59.75 -5.12
CA ARG A 155 36.11 58.76 -5.02
C ARG A 155 35.86 57.72 -3.92
N LEU A 156 35.42 58.15 -2.75
CA LEU A 156 35.10 57.26 -1.63
C LEU A 156 33.93 56.33 -1.99
N VAL A 157 32.87 56.89 -2.58
CA VAL A 157 31.69 56.14 -3.00
C VAL A 157 32.05 55.08 -4.04
N ASP A 158 32.86 55.42 -5.04
CA ASP A 158 33.23 54.49 -6.11
C ASP A 158 34.07 53.31 -5.60
N VAL A 159 35.05 53.57 -4.73
CA VAL A 159 35.89 52.50 -4.14
C VAL A 159 35.03 51.57 -3.28
N VAL A 160 34.14 52.13 -2.45
CA VAL A 160 33.25 51.33 -1.61
C VAL A 160 32.29 50.50 -2.45
N LYS A 161 31.67 51.09 -3.48
CA LYS A 161 30.78 50.35 -4.39
C LYS A 161 31.51 49.23 -5.12
N ALA A 162 32.70 49.49 -5.66
CA ALA A 162 33.49 48.50 -6.36
C ALA A 162 33.83 47.30 -5.45
N ALA A 163 34.28 47.56 -4.22
CA ALA A 163 34.57 46.50 -3.25
C ALA A 163 33.31 45.70 -2.86
N LEU A 164 32.17 46.37 -2.64
CA LEU A 164 30.91 45.69 -2.30
C LEU A 164 30.39 44.82 -3.45
N ILE A 165 30.46 45.28 -4.69
CA ILE A 165 30.08 44.50 -5.87
C ILE A 165 30.99 43.28 -6.04
N ASP A 166 32.30 43.44 -5.80
CA ASP A 166 33.25 42.35 -5.89
C ASP A 166 32.97 41.24 -4.86
N ILE A 167 32.74 41.65 -3.60
CA ILE A 167 32.33 40.74 -2.53
C ILE A 167 31.03 40.02 -2.90
N ASP A 168 30.01 40.78 -3.31
CA ASP A 168 28.69 40.22 -3.62
C ASP A 168 28.76 39.21 -4.78
N MET A 169 29.54 39.50 -5.81
CA MET A 169 29.72 38.60 -6.94
C MET A 169 30.33 37.26 -6.52
N GLN A 170 31.39 37.30 -5.70
CA GLN A 170 32.05 36.08 -5.21
C GLN A 170 31.14 35.27 -4.27
N VAL A 171 30.45 35.95 -3.34
CA VAL A 171 29.53 35.30 -2.40
C VAL A 171 28.34 34.70 -3.13
N THR A 172 27.75 35.43 -4.09
CA THR A 172 26.62 34.95 -4.89
C THR A 172 27.01 33.70 -5.69
N HIS A 173 28.17 33.72 -6.35
CA HIS A 173 28.65 32.56 -7.10
C HIS A 173 28.80 31.33 -6.18
N ARG A 174 29.45 31.49 -5.02
CA ARG A 174 29.62 30.41 -4.04
C ARG A 174 28.28 29.83 -3.57
N LEU A 175 27.33 30.68 -3.18
CA LEU A 175 26.02 30.24 -2.72
C LEU A 175 25.24 29.53 -3.84
N GLY A 176 25.33 30.03 -5.08
CA GLY A 176 24.74 29.40 -6.26
C GLY A 176 25.31 28.00 -6.52
N GLU A 177 26.63 27.82 -6.45
CA GLU A 177 27.28 26.52 -6.62
C GLU A 177 26.94 25.55 -5.49
N GLN A 178 26.90 26.02 -4.23
CA GLN A 178 26.46 25.20 -3.10
C GLN A 178 25.01 24.75 -3.24
N ALA A 179 24.11 25.65 -3.65
CA ALA A 179 22.72 25.31 -3.90
C ALA A 179 22.57 24.30 -5.04
N ARG A 180 23.29 24.48 -6.17
CA ARG A 180 23.32 23.54 -7.30
C ARG A 180 23.82 22.16 -6.87
N THR A 181 24.87 22.11 -6.06
CA THR A 181 25.43 20.84 -5.55
C THR A 181 24.43 20.13 -4.65
N PHE A 182 23.82 20.86 -3.71
CA PHE A 182 22.79 20.30 -2.81
C PHE A 182 21.57 19.80 -3.58
N SER A 183 21.09 20.57 -4.57
CA SER A 183 19.98 20.15 -5.44
C SER A 183 20.31 18.88 -6.23
N LYS A 184 21.51 18.78 -6.81
CA LYS A 184 21.95 17.58 -7.53
C LYS A 184 22.07 16.35 -6.61
N GLN A 185 22.58 16.53 -5.40
CA GLN A 185 22.66 15.46 -4.41
C GLN A 185 21.26 14.96 -4.03
N ARG A 186 20.35 15.87 -3.72
CA ARG A 186 18.97 15.53 -3.37
C ARG A 186 18.23 14.85 -4.53
N GLU A 187 18.45 15.29 -5.77
CA GLU A 187 17.87 14.65 -6.94
C GLU A 187 18.42 13.23 -7.13
N ALA A 188 19.73 13.04 -6.95
CA ALA A 188 20.35 11.71 -6.99
C ALA A 188 19.83 10.78 -5.88
N GLU A 189 19.65 11.29 -4.66
CA GLU A 189 19.06 10.55 -3.53
C GLU A 189 17.63 10.10 -3.85
N ILE A 190 16.78 10.99 -4.37
CA ILE A 190 15.40 10.65 -4.76
C ILE A 190 15.37 9.58 -5.86
N VAL A 191 16.27 9.68 -6.86
CA VAL A 191 16.37 8.68 -7.93
C VAL A 191 16.81 7.32 -7.37
N GLN A 192 17.78 7.29 -6.46
CA GLN A 192 18.23 6.06 -5.81
C GLN A 192 17.12 5.44 -4.94
N GLU A 193 16.42 6.24 -4.13
CA GLU A 193 15.31 5.79 -3.29
C GLU A 193 14.18 5.20 -4.15
N ARG A 194 13.79 5.87 -5.24
CA ARG A 194 12.79 5.33 -6.18
C ARG A 194 13.23 4.01 -6.81
N ALA A 195 14.48 3.93 -7.26
CA ALA A 195 15.01 2.72 -7.86
C ALA A 195 15.02 1.54 -6.86
N LEU A 196 15.37 1.79 -5.60
CA LEU A 196 15.33 0.79 -4.53
C LEU A 196 13.89 0.29 -4.29
N VAL A 197 12.92 1.20 -4.22
CA VAL A 197 11.51 0.84 -4.05
C VAL A 197 11.01 0.01 -5.21
N GLU A 198 11.31 0.41 -6.45
CA GLU A 198 10.91 -0.31 -7.65
C GLU A 198 11.57 -1.69 -7.74
N SER A 199 12.87 -1.80 -7.45
CA SER A 199 13.58 -3.07 -7.50
C SER A 199 13.16 -4.06 -6.43
N THR A 200 12.69 -3.57 -5.27
CA THR A 200 12.34 -4.42 -4.13
C THR A 200 10.83 -4.65 -4.05
N LEU A 201 10.05 -3.60 -3.80
CA LEU A 201 8.60 -3.71 -3.66
C LEU A 201 7.92 -3.99 -5.00
N GLY A 202 8.40 -3.34 -6.08
CA GLY A 202 7.88 -3.60 -7.43
C GLY A 202 8.10 -5.06 -7.86
N ALA A 203 9.30 -5.60 -7.64
CA ALA A 203 9.60 -7.01 -7.94
C ALA A 203 8.78 -7.99 -7.10
N ALA A 204 8.57 -7.69 -5.81
CA ALA A 204 7.74 -8.53 -4.95
C ALA A 204 6.25 -8.51 -5.35
N LEU A 205 5.73 -7.34 -5.76
CA LEU A 205 4.39 -7.21 -6.31
C LEU A 205 4.23 -7.97 -7.63
N ALA A 206 5.25 -8.00 -8.48
CA ALA A 206 5.24 -8.78 -9.72
C ALA A 206 5.13 -10.30 -9.43
N GLN A 207 5.91 -10.82 -8.48
CA GLN A 207 5.81 -12.22 -8.04
C GLN A 207 4.43 -12.55 -7.44
N LEU A 208 3.89 -11.64 -6.62
CA LEU A 208 2.53 -11.80 -6.09
C LEU A 208 1.47 -11.82 -7.21
N ALA A 209 1.63 -11.00 -8.25
CA ALA A 209 0.73 -10.97 -9.40
C ALA A 209 0.78 -12.28 -10.23
N GLU A 210 1.91 -13.00 -10.19
CA GLU A 210 2.05 -14.35 -10.75
C GLU A 210 1.46 -15.45 -9.84
N GLY A 211 0.99 -15.08 -8.65
CA GLY A 211 0.37 -16.00 -7.68
C GLY A 211 1.33 -16.57 -6.65
N ASP A 212 2.57 -16.10 -6.58
CA ASP A 212 3.51 -16.51 -5.54
C ASP A 212 3.17 -15.84 -4.19
N LEU A 213 2.57 -16.61 -3.28
CA LEU A 213 2.25 -16.18 -1.91
C LEU A 213 3.39 -16.45 -0.92
N SER A 214 4.52 -17.00 -1.36
CA SER A 214 5.69 -17.24 -0.51
C SER A 214 6.65 -16.04 -0.46
N VAL A 215 6.50 -15.09 -1.40
CA VAL A 215 7.33 -13.89 -1.46
C VAL A 215 7.25 -13.07 -0.18
N ARG A 216 8.41 -12.62 0.32
CA ARG A 216 8.55 -11.73 1.47
C ARG A 216 9.59 -10.67 1.18
N ILE A 217 9.40 -9.48 1.75
CA ILE A 217 10.35 -8.38 1.68
C ILE A 217 10.98 -8.21 3.06
N GLU A 218 12.30 -8.26 3.15
CA GLU A 218 13.02 -7.86 4.37
C GLU A 218 12.86 -6.35 4.59
N PRO A 219 12.31 -5.88 5.73
CA PRO A 219 12.04 -4.46 5.95
C PRO A 219 13.27 -3.56 5.82
N GLU A 220 14.45 -4.07 6.21
CA GLU A 220 15.73 -3.39 6.11
C GLU A 220 16.20 -3.18 4.66
N ALA A 221 15.70 -3.98 3.71
CA ALA A 221 16.08 -3.91 2.29
C ALA A 221 15.43 -2.73 1.54
N ILE A 222 14.52 -2.00 2.17
CA ILE A 222 13.80 -0.87 1.56
C ILE A 222 13.72 0.35 2.48
N GLU A 223 14.65 0.52 3.42
CA GLU A 223 14.73 1.75 4.22
C GLU A 223 14.81 2.99 3.29
N PRO A 224 14.06 4.08 3.57
CA PRO A 224 13.28 4.36 4.80
C PRO A 224 11.85 3.76 4.84
N HIS A 225 11.44 3.00 3.83
CA HIS A 225 10.05 2.55 3.62
C HIS A 225 9.70 1.20 4.26
N ARG A 226 10.34 0.83 5.38
CA ARG A 226 10.11 -0.45 6.08
C ARG A 226 8.63 -0.79 6.32
N GLN A 227 7.80 0.23 6.59
CA GLN A 227 6.37 0.05 6.83
C GLN A 227 5.63 -0.47 5.59
N ALA A 228 6.09 -0.12 4.37
CA ALA A 228 5.54 -0.65 3.14
C ALA A 228 5.83 -2.16 3.00
N ALA A 229 7.05 -2.60 3.34
CA ALA A 229 7.41 -4.02 3.39
C ALA A 229 6.58 -4.79 4.43
N ASP A 230 6.43 -4.26 5.65
CA ASP A 230 5.62 -4.88 6.70
C ASP A 230 4.15 -5.05 6.28
N ASN A 231 3.58 -4.00 5.67
CA ASN A 231 2.21 -4.03 5.17
C ASN A 231 2.04 -5.03 4.02
N PHE A 232 3.02 -5.09 3.09
CA PHE A 232 3.05 -6.06 2.01
C PHE A 232 3.07 -7.49 2.56
N ASN A 233 4.04 -7.82 3.43
CA ASN A 233 4.18 -9.15 4.03
C ASN A 233 2.91 -9.58 4.76
N ARG A 234 2.29 -8.67 5.54
CA ARG A 234 1.03 -8.95 6.23
C ARG A 234 -0.13 -9.20 5.26
N ALA A 235 -0.18 -8.51 4.14
CA ALA A 235 -1.19 -8.75 3.11
C ALA A 235 -0.99 -10.12 2.45
N VAL A 236 0.26 -10.48 2.11
CA VAL A 236 0.59 -11.78 1.51
C VAL A 236 0.24 -12.93 2.47
N SER A 237 0.61 -12.84 3.75
CA SER A 237 0.25 -13.88 4.73
C SER A 237 -1.27 -14.06 4.87
N ARG A 238 -2.05 -12.98 4.83
CA ARG A 238 -3.52 -13.10 4.84
C ARG A 238 -4.08 -13.78 3.59
N LEU A 239 -3.48 -13.53 2.44
CA LEU A 239 -3.86 -14.22 1.20
C LEU A 239 -3.51 -15.71 1.27
N GLU A 240 -2.34 -16.04 1.80
CA GLU A 240 -1.90 -17.42 2.04
C GLU A 240 -2.86 -18.18 2.96
N ASP A 241 -3.28 -17.57 4.07
CA ASP A 241 -4.26 -18.12 5.00
C ASP A 241 -5.62 -18.38 4.30
N LEU A 242 -6.08 -17.43 3.48
CA LEU A 242 -7.35 -17.56 2.75
C LEU A 242 -7.32 -18.69 1.72
N VAL A 243 -6.24 -18.80 0.94
CA VAL A 243 -6.08 -19.87 -0.06
C VAL A 243 -5.97 -21.23 0.62
N THR A 244 -5.21 -21.32 1.71
CA THR A 244 -5.06 -22.55 2.50
C THR A 244 -6.40 -22.98 3.11
N GLY A 245 -7.16 -22.05 3.68
CA GLY A 245 -8.49 -22.30 4.23
C GLY A 245 -9.51 -22.75 3.17
N ALA A 246 -9.45 -22.15 1.97
CA ALA A 246 -10.28 -22.56 0.84
C ALA A 246 -9.94 -23.98 0.35
N ALA A 247 -8.64 -24.31 0.24
CA ALA A 247 -8.20 -25.65 -0.13
C ALA A 247 -8.65 -26.71 0.89
N ALA A 248 -8.56 -26.41 2.19
CA ALA A 248 -9.04 -27.30 3.24
C ALA A 248 -10.55 -27.53 3.17
N SER A 249 -11.31 -26.47 2.88
CA SER A 249 -12.77 -26.55 2.73
C SER A 249 -13.18 -27.35 1.49
N LEU A 250 -12.45 -27.22 0.38
CA LEU A 250 -12.66 -28.01 -0.84
C LEU A 250 -12.40 -29.49 -0.57
N ALA A 251 -11.29 -29.83 0.11
CA ALA A 251 -10.97 -31.20 0.47
C ALA A 251 -12.05 -31.84 1.38
N GLU A 252 -12.64 -31.08 2.30
CA GLU A 252 -13.75 -31.59 3.11
C GLU A 252 -15.04 -31.78 2.30
N ALA A 253 -15.32 -30.87 1.36
CA ALA A 253 -16.45 -31.02 0.45
C ALA A 253 -16.32 -32.27 -0.45
N GLU A 254 -15.12 -32.56 -0.96
CA GLU A 254 -14.84 -33.78 -1.73
C GLU A 254 -15.06 -35.04 -0.89
N ARG A 255 -14.60 -35.07 0.37
CA ARG A 255 -14.87 -36.18 1.29
C ARG A 255 -16.36 -36.35 1.57
N LEU A 256 -17.09 -35.25 1.75
CA LEU A 256 -18.54 -35.29 1.96
C LEU A 256 -19.27 -35.81 0.72
N ALA A 257 -18.88 -35.39 -0.48
CA ALA A 257 -19.45 -35.86 -1.74
C ALA A 257 -19.22 -37.36 -1.95
N ALA A 258 -18.03 -37.87 -1.60
CA ALA A 258 -17.74 -39.31 -1.62
C ALA A 258 -18.65 -40.08 -0.66
N ARG A 259 -18.76 -39.63 0.61
CA ARG A 259 -19.66 -40.25 1.60
C ARG A 259 -21.12 -40.25 1.16
N LEU A 260 -21.60 -39.13 0.60
CA LEU A 260 -22.98 -39.05 0.09
C LEU A 260 -23.21 -40.03 -1.06
N SER A 261 -22.21 -40.26 -1.90
CA SER A 261 -22.31 -41.24 -3.00
C SER A 261 -22.44 -42.67 -2.45
N ASP A 262 -21.67 -43.00 -1.41
CA ASP A 262 -21.78 -44.29 -0.72
C ASP A 262 -23.15 -44.47 -0.04
N ASP A 263 -23.65 -43.43 0.63
CA ASP A 263 -24.97 -43.42 1.27
C ASP A 263 -26.11 -43.60 0.24
N ILE A 264 -26.01 -42.95 -0.93
CA ILE A 264 -26.99 -43.10 -2.02
C ILE A 264 -27.02 -44.54 -2.54
N GLU A 265 -25.87 -45.19 -2.71
CA GLU A 265 -25.84 -46.59 -3.16
C GLU A 265 -26.42 -47.52 -2.09
N ALA A 266 -26.15 -47.28 -0.81
CA ALA A 266 -26.76 -48.03 0.28
C ALA A 266 -28.29 -47.87 0.31
N VAL A 267 -28.80 -46.65 0.12
CA VAL A 267 -30.24 -46.39 0.00
C VAL A 267 -30.83 -47.09 -1.22
N ARG A 268 -30.15 -47.08 -2.37
CA ARG A 268 -30.59 -47.78 -3.57
C ARG A 268 -30.76 -49.28 -3.32
N VAL A 269 -29.78 -49.91 -2.67
CA VAL A 269 -29.85 -51.33 -2.29
C VAL A 269 -31.02 -51.61 -1.34
N GLU A 270 -31.28 -50.73 -0.38
CA GLU A 270 -32.43 -50.88 0.54
C GLU A 270 -33.77 -50.71 -0.19
N ILE A 271 -33.88 -49.78 -1.15
CA ILE A 271 -35.07 -49.64 -2.00
C ILE A 271 -35.31 -50.90 -2.82
N GLU A 272 -34.26 -51.47 -3.43
CA GLU A 272 -34.35 -52.74 -4.17
C GLU A 272 -34.87 -53.86 -3.25
N ARG A 273 -34.31 -53.99 -2.03
CA ARG A 273 -34.72 -54.99 -1.04
C ARG A 273 -36.19 -54.82 -0.61
N GLN A 274 -36.64 -53.59 -0.39
CA GLN A 274 -38.03 -53.30 -0.04
C GLN A 274 -38.98 -53.61 -1.20
N GLY A 275 -38.58 -53.33 -2.44
CA GLY A 275 -39.32 -53.73 -3.63
C GLY A 275 -39.59 -55.24 -3.65
N THR A 276 -38.56 -56.05 -3.43
CA THR A 276 -38.71 -57.51 -3.38
C THR A 276 -39.63 -57.97 -2.25
N SER A 277 -39.53 -57.34 -1.06
CA SER A 277 -40.40 -57.66 0.07
C SER A 277 -41.87 -57.35 -0.23
N VAL A 278 -42.15 -56.26 -0.94
CA VAL A 278 -43.52 -55.89 -1.35
C VAL A 278 -44.08 -56.89 -2.36
N ASP A 279 -43.26 -57.37 -3.31
CA ASP A 279 -43.66 -58.43 -4.24
C ASP A 279 -44.00 -59.73 -3.51
N GLU A 280 -43.18 -60.14 -2.54
CA GLU A 280 -43.44 -61.32 -1.70
C GLU A 280 -44.73 -61.17 -0.87
N GLU A 281 -44.97 -59.99 -0.29
CA GLU A 281 -46.22 -59.70 0.43
C GLU A 281 -47.45 -59.77 -0.49
N HIS A 282 -47.33 -59.24 -1.71
CA HIS A 282 -48.41 -59.30 -2.71
C HIS A 282 -48.75 -60.75 -3.09
N ASP A 283 -47.75 -61.59 -3.31
CA ASP A 283 -47.94 -63.03 -3.57
C ASP A 283 -48.59 -63.74 -2.36
N GLY A 284 -48.20 -63.37 -1.14
CA GLY A 284 -48.84 -63.84 0.09
C GLY A 284 -50.32 -63.47 0.17
N LEU A 285 -50.67 -62.23 -0.16
CA LEU A 285 -52.06 -61.76 -0.22
C LEU A 285 -52.87 -62.49 -1.29
N ALA A 286 -52.29 -62.74 -2.46
CA ALA A 286 -52.93 -63.52 -3.52
C ALA A 286 -53.25 -64.95 -3.04
N ALA A 287 -52.33 -65.59 -2.33
CA ALA A 287 -52.55 -66.91 -1.75
C ALA A 287 -53.65 -66.91 -0.65
N ILE A 288 -53.71 -65.87 0.18
CA ILE A 288 -54.77 -65.71 1.20
C ILE A 288 -56.13 -65.51 0.53
N ALA A 289 -56.21 -64.65 -0.49
CA ALA A 289 -57.44 -64.40 -1.23
C ALA A 289 -57.99 -65.69 -1.86
N GLU A 290 -57.12 -66.53 -2.44
CA GLU A 290 -57.54 -67.83 -2.99
C GLU A 290 -58.02 -68.79 -1.89
N ARG A 291 -57.34 -68.84 -0.73
CA ARG A 291 -57.80 -69.63 0.42
C ARG A 291 -59.16 -69.15 0.94
N MET A 292 -59.39 -67.85 1.00
CA MET A 292 -60.69 -67.28 1.35
C MET A 292 -61.78 -67.69 0.35
N ARG A 293 -61.49 -67.66 -0.95
CA ARG A 293 -62.42 -68.12 -2.00
C ARG A 293 -62.79 -69.59 -1.84
N VAL A 294 -61.79 -70.45 -1.58
CA VAL A 294 -62.00 -71.89 -1.30
C VAL A 294 -62.85 -72.09 -0.05
N THR A 295 -62.55 -71.34 1.03
CA THR A 295 -63.26 -71.43 2.31
C THR A 295 -64.71 -70.97 2.18
N ALA A 296 -64.97 -69.87 1.47
CA ALA A 296 -66.32 -69.40 1.18
C ALA A 296 -67.11 -70.43 0.36
N GLY A 297 -66.48 -71.07 -0.63
CA GLY A 297 -67.09 -72.16 -1.39
C GLY A 297 -67.41 -73.40 -0.52
N ALA A 298 -66.55 -73.73 0.44
CA ALA A 298 -66.81 -74.81 1.40
C ALA A 298 -67.96 -74.46 2.36
N ALA A 299 -68.03 -73.21 2.84
CA ALA A 299 -69.12 -72.73 3.67
C ALA A 299 -70.48 -72.80 2.94
N LEU A 300 -70.54 -72.36 1.67
CA LEU A 300 -71.75 -72.48 0.84
C LEU A 300 -72.19 -73.95 0.65
N LYS A 301 -71.22 -74.87 0.44
CA LYS A 301 -71.53 -76.30 0.37
C LYS A 301 -72.09 -76.83 1.70
N ALA A 302 -71.49 -76.42 2.83
CA ALA A 302 -71.97 -76.81 4.16
C ALA A 302 -73.37 -76.26 4.45
N GLU A 303 -73.64 -75.00 4.07
CA GLU A 303 -74.98 -74.39 4.18
C GLU A 303 -76.03 -75.19 3.39
N ASN A 304 -75.72 -75.55 2.14
CA ASN A 304 -76.60 -76.40 1.33
C ASN A 304 -76.85 -77.77 1.96
N LEU A 305 -75.81 -78.42 2.50
CA LEU A 305 -75.95 -79.69 3.21
C LEU A 305 -76.81 -79.56 4.47
N ILE A 306 -76.66 -78.48 5.24
CA ILE A 306 -77.49 -78.20 6.42
C ILE A 306 -78.94 -77.95 6.01
N ALA A 307 -79.18 -77.21 4.93
CA ALA A 307 -80.53 -76.98 4.41
C ALA A 307 -81.21 -78.29 3.96
N GLU A 308 -80.46 -79.19 3.32
CA GLU A 308 -80.93 -80.52 2.92
C GLU A 308 -81.22 -81.43 4.13
N ALA A 309 -80.33 -81.44 5.12
CA ALA A 309 -80.52 -82.16 6.38
C ALA A 309 -81.75 -81.65 7.13
N ARG A 310 -81.96 -80.31 7.19
CA ARG A 310 -83.15 -79.70 7.77
C ARG A 310 -84.42 -80.13 7.05
N LYS A 311 -84.44 -80.10 5.71
CA LYS A 311 -85.59 -80.55 4.91
C LYS A 311 -85.92 -82.02 5.18
N SER A 312 -84.90 -82.84 5.37
CA SER A 312 -85.05 -84.26 5.71
C SER A 312 -85.61 -84.45 7.12
N ALA A 313 -85.15 -83.66 8.10
CA ALA A 313 -85.70 -83.63 9.45
C ALA A 313 -87.18 -83.18 9.45
N GLU A 314 -87.54 -82.11 8.72
CA GLU A 314 -88.93 -81.64 8.58
C GLU A 314 -89.86 -82.67 7.89
N ALA A 315 -89.31 -83.54 7.04
CA ALA A 315 -90.03 -84.69 6.49
C ALA A 315 -90.19 -85.81 7.54
N GLY A 316 -89.14 -86.08 8.32
CA GLY A 316 -89.18 -87.01 9.45
C GLY A 316 -90.20 -86.61 10.52
N ASP A 317 -90.26 -85.34 10.89
CA ASP A 317 -91.22 -84.80 11.86
C ASP A 317 -92.67 -85.06 11.41
N ARG A 318 -92.95 -84.93 10.10
CA ARG A 318 -94.27 -85.27 9.54
C ARG A 318 -94.58 -86.75 9.68
N VAL A 319 -93.63 -87.63 9.39
CA VAL A 319 -93.81 -89.08 9.56
C VAL A 319 -94.05 -89.44 11.03
N VAL A 320 -93.35 -88.80 11.96
CA VAL A 320 -93.55 -88.99 13.40
C VAL A 320 -94.93 -88.47 13.83
N ALA A 321 -95.37 -87.31 13.33
CA ALA A 321 -96.71 -86.78 13.59
C ALA A 321 -97.81 -87.73 13.09
N ASP A 322 -97.69 -88.23 11.85
CA ASP A 322 -98.62 -89.20 11.28
C ASP A 322 -98.67 -90.49 12.12
N ALA A 323 -97.52 -90.94 12.65
CA ALA A 323 -97.44 -92.09 13.54
C ALA A 323 -98.09 -91.84 14.92
N ILE A 324 -97.96 -90.63 15.48
CA ILE A 324 -98.64 -90.22 16.72
C ILE A 324 -100.16 -90.17 16.51
N ASP A 325 -100.63 -89.59 15.40
CA ASP A 325 -102.06 -89.53 15.07
C ASP A 325 -102.64 -90.94 14.87
N ALA A 326 -101.90 -91.83 14.21
CA ALA A 326 -102.28 -93.23 14.07
C ALA A 326 -102.36 -93.94 15.45
N MET A 327 -101.39 -93.72 16.34
CA MET A 327 -101.39 -94.26 17.70
C MET A 327 -102.57 -93.73 18.53
N ALA A 328 -102.89 -92.43 18.44
CA ALA A 328 -104.07 -91.84 19.07
C ALA A 328 -105.37 -92.42 18.51
N GLY A 329 -105.42 -92.70 17.20
CA GLY A 329 -106.52 -93.42 16.56
C GLY A 329 -106.69 -94.84 17.09
N VAL A 330 -105.57 -95.56 17.33
CA VAL A 330 -105.57 -96.89 17.95
C VAL A 330 -106.06 -96.83 19.40
N GLU A 331 -105.59 -95.86 20.19
CA GLU A 331 -106.02 -95.66 21.58
C GLU A 331 -107.52 -95.38 21.69
N ASN A 332 -108.04 -94.48 20.85
CA ASN A 332 -109.46 -94.16 20.82
C ASN A 332 -110.33 -95.37 20.38
N SER A 333 -109.85 -96.17 19.42
CA SER A 333 -110.48 -97.46 19.08
C SER A 333 -110.47 -98.43 20.25
N ALA A 334 -109.37 -98.53 21.00
CA ALA A 334 -109.28 -99.37 22.20
C ALA A 334 -110.24 -98.89 23.30
N GLU A 335 -110.43 -97.58 23.49
CA GLU A 335 -111.41 -97.03 24.43
C GLU A 335 -112.86 -97.35 24.02
N GLN A 336 -113.18 -97.24 22.72
CA GLN A 336 -114.48 -97.65 22.18
C GLN A 336 -114.72 -99.16 22.38
N ILE A 337 -113.70 -99.99 22.16
CA ILE A 337 -113.75 -101.42 22.48
C ILE A 337 -113.99 -101.62 23.99
N GLY A 338 -113.31 -100.85 24.85
CA GLY A 338 -113.54 -100.85 26.29
C GLY A 338 -114.99 -100.53 26.67
N LYS A 339 -115.60 -99.50 26.07
CA LYS A 339 -117.02 -99.17 26.26
C LYS A 339 -117.94 -100.29 25.80
N ILE A 340 -117.64 -100.93 24.66
CA ILE A 340 -118.38 -102.10 24.17
C ILE A 340 -118.26 -103.26 25.16
N ILE A 341 -117.06 -103.53 25.70
CA ILE A 341 -116.86 -104.57 26.72
C ILE A 341 -117.65 -104.24 27.99
N SER A 342 -117.65 -103.00 28.47
CA SER A 342 -118.46 -102.60 29.63
C SER A 342 -119.96 -102.75 29.39
N VAL A 343 -120.45 -102.42 28.19
CA VAL A 343 -121.85 -102.67 27.80
C VAL A 343 -122.13 -104.17 27.70
N ILE A 344 -121.19 -104.98 27.19
CA ILE A 344 -121.32 -106.44 27.17
C ILE A 344 -121.35 -107.01 28.60
N GLU A 345 -120.53 -106.50 29.52
CA GLU A 345 -120.58 -106.86 30.93
C GLU A 345 -121.92 -106.47 31.57
N GLU A 346 -122.45 -105.29 31.25
CA GLU A 346 -123.76 -104.84 31.73
C GLU A 346 -124.91 -105.70 31.16
N ILE A 347 -124.88 -106.05 29.87
CA ILE A 347 -125.84 -106.97 29.24
C ILE A 347 -125.71 -108.37 29.86
N ALA A 348 -124.48 -108.88 30.04
CA ALA A 348 -124.23 -110.19 30.65
C ALA A 348 -124.79 -110.27 32.07
N PHE A 349 -124.65 -109.19 32.86
CA PHE A 349 -125.22 -109.09 34.20
C PHE A 349 -126.76 -109.05 34.17
N GLN A 350 -127.37 -108.33 33.22
CA GLN A 350 -128.82 -108.28 33.06
C GLN A 350 -129.44 -109.60 32.58
N THR A 351 -128.72 -110.43 31.82
CA THR A 351 -129.23 -111.76 31.42
C THR A 351 -129.18 -112.82 32.52
N ASN A 352 -128.53 -112.56 33.66
CA ASN A 352 -128.36 -113.53 34.75
C ASN A 352 -129.25 -113.25 35.98
N LEU A 353 -130.27 -112.38 35.86
CA LEU A 353 -131.25 -112.14 36.93
C LEU A 353 -132.70 -112.25 36.47
#